data_AF-A0A6B8KF68-F1
#
_entry.id   AF-A0A6B8KF68-F1
#
_cell.length_a   1.000
_cell.length_b   1.000
_cell.length_c   1.000
_cell.angle_alpha   90.00
_cell.angle_beta   90.00
_cell.angle_gamma   90.00
#
_symmetry.space_group_name_H-M   'P 1'
#
loop_
_entity.id
_entity.type
_entity.pdbx_description
1 polymer ?
#
loop_
_entity_poly.entity_id
_entity_poly.type
_entity_poly.pdbx_seq_one_letter_code
_entity_poly.pdbx_strand_id
1 'polypeptide(L)'
;MAGPSEIRRFVARGRVQGVGFRNFIAREARRLGLAGWVRNRGLDEVEIVAAGAAESLDELARLARRGPPAAQVNDLFSEPADKANLALGNKTGAGMAVAASV
;
A
#
# COMPACT_ATOMS: atom_id res chain seq x y z
N MET A 1 -23.44 3.91 -0.96
CA MET A 1 -23.05 3.74 -2.38
C MET A 1 -21.60 3.31 -2.41
N ALA A 2 -21.30 2.07 -2.78
CA ALA A 2 -19.91 1.70 -3.07
C ALA A 2 -19.55 2.42 -4.36
N GLY A 3 -18.71 3.45 -4.27
CA GLY A 3 -18.16 4.13 -5.45
C GLY A 3 -17.37 3.14 -6.33
N PRO A 4 -16.97 3.55 -7.55
CA PRO A 4 -16.16 2.71 -8.41
C PRO A 4 -14.91 2.23 -7.66
N SER A 5 -14.63 0.93 -7.74
CA SER A 5 -13.42 0.37 -7.17
C SER A 5 -12.25 0.70 -8.10
N GLU A 6 -11.30 1.47 -7.60
CA GLU A 6 -10.06 1.82 -8.30
C GLU A 6 -8.92 0.89 -7.83
N ILE A 7 -7.86 0.81 -8.62
CA ILE A 7 -6.60 0.18 -8.23
C ILE A 7 -5.52 1.25 -8.35
N ARG A 8 -4.73 1.43 -7.30
CA ARG A 8 -3.67 2.44 -7.25
C ARG A 8 -2.39 1.81 -6.74
N ARG A 9 -1.29 2.20 -7.38
CA ARG A 9 0.07 1.86 -6.96
C ARG A 9 0.68 3.05 -6.24
N PHE A 10 1.26 2.78 -5.08
CA PHE A 10 2.00 3.75 -4.30
C PHE A 10 3.45 3.29 -4.14
N VAL A 11 4.38 4.23 -4.23
CA VAL A 11 5.80 4.00 -3.95
C VAL A 11 6.25 5.01 -2.91
N ALA A 12 6.46 4.53 -1.70
CA ALA A 12 7.01 5.32 -0.59
C ALA A 12 8.54 5.19 -0.60
N ARG A 13 9.24 6.32 -0.52
CA ARG A 13 10.71 6.38 -0.46
C ARG A 13 11.17 7.04 0.83
N GLY A 14 12.25 6.53 1.42
CA GLY A 14 12.89 7.09 2.61
C GLY A 14 13.29 6.01 3.61
N ARG A 15 13.28 6.35 4.91
CA ARG A 15 13.50 5.37 5.99
C ARG A 15 12.23 4.57 6.22
N VAL A 16 11.97 3.59 5.35
CA VAL A 16 10.75 2.75 5.36
C VAL A 16 11.04 1.26 5.60
N GLN A 17 12.30 0.86 5.66
CA GLN A 17 12.72 -0.51 5.99
C GLN A 17 13.21 -0.62 7.44
N GLY A 18 13.03 -1.78 8.07
CA GLY A 18 13.39 -2.02 9.48
C GLY A 18 12.48 -1.33 10.52
N VAL A 19 11.47 -0.56 10.08
CA VAL A 19 10.61 0.29 10.94
C VAL A 19 9.16 -0.20 11.04
N GLY A 20 8.87 -1.41 10.55
CA GLY A 20 7.52 -1.98 10.56
C GLY A 20 6.53 -1.37 9.56
N PHE A 21 7.01 -0.64 8.54
CA PHE A 21 6.18 0.05 7.55
C PHE A 21 5.18 -0.88 6.83
N ARG A 22 5.62 -2.07 6.40
CA ARG A 22 4.73 -3.06 5.76
C ARG A 22 3.55 -3.45 6.64
N ASN A 23 3.79 -3.71 7.92
CA ASN A 23 2.74 -4.09 8.88
C ASN A 23 1.78 -2.93 9.13
N PHE A 24 2.31 -1.70 9.23
CA PHE A 24 1.51 -0.48 9.33
C PHE A 24 0.55 -0.36 8.13
N ILE A 25 1.08 -0.41 6.91
CA ILE A 25 0.27 -0.31 5.68
C ILE A 25 -0.75 -1.45 5.60
N ALA A 26 -0.35 -2.70 5.87
CA ALA A 26 -1.26 -3.82 5.80
C ALA A 26 -2.42 -3.70 6.81
N ARG A 27 -2.16 -3.19 8.01
CA ARG A 27 -3.19 -2.94 9.01
C ARG A 27 -4.14 -1.83 8.58
N GLU A 28 -3.61 -0.69 8.13
CA GLU A 28 -4.44 0.44 7.70
C GLU A 28 -5.26 0.10 6.46
N ALA A 29 -4.68 -0.61 5.49
CA ALA A 29 -5.39 -1.05 4.30
C ALA A 29 -6.53 -2.03 4.64
N ARG A 30 -6.35 -2.96 5.60
CA ARG A 30 -7.46 -3.78 6.12
C ARG A 30 -8.53 -2.93 6.81
N ARG A 31 -8.14 -1.96 7.63
CA ARG A 31 -9.06 -1.05 8.33
C ARG A 31 -9.92 -0.23 7.36
N LEU A 32 -9.35 0.12 6.22
CA LEU A 32 -10.01 0.86 5.14
C LEU A 32 -10.77 -0.04 4.16
N GLY A 33 -10.81 -1.36 4.38
CA GLY A 33 -11.49 -2.30 3.48
C GLY A 33 -10.82 -2.44 2.09
N LEU A 34 -9.53 -2.13 2.00
CA LEU A 34 -8.75 -2.22 0.78
C LEU A 34 -8.15 -3.63 0.59
N ALA A 35 -8.12 -4.09 -0.66
CA ALA A 35 -7.47 -5.34 -1.06
C ALA A 35 -6.18 -5.05 -1.83
N GLY A 36 -5.16 -5.89 -1.71
CA GLY A 36 -3.91 -5.75 -2.46
C GLY A 36 -2.70 -6.32 -1.74
N TRP A 37 -1.56 -5.67 -1.86
CA TRP A 37 -0.30 -6.15 -1.31
C TRP A 37 0.67 -5.01 -1.04
N VAL A 38 1.62 -5.26 -0.15
CA VAL A 38 2.74 -4.35 0.13
C VAL A 38 4.06 -5.13 0.14
N ARG A 39 5.09 -4.60 -0.51
CA ARG A 39 6.43 -5.21 -0.56
C ARG A 39 7.53 -4.17 -0.44
N ASN A 40 8.67 -4.58 0.10
CA ASN A 40 9.87 -3.75 0.06
C ASN A 40 10.46 -3.79 -1.36
N ARG A 41 10.99 -2.66 -1.85
CA ARG A 41 11.66 -2.54 -3.14
C ARG A 41 13.00 -1.85 -2.93
N GLY A 42 14.09 -2.50 -3.32
CA GLY A 42 15.45 -1.97 -3.09
C GLY A 42 15.78 -1.81 -1.60
N LEU A 43 16.63 -0.83 -1.27
CA LEU A 43 17.05 -0.55 0.11
C LEU A 43 16.12 0.44 0.84
N ASP A 44 15.56 1.42 0.13
CA ASP A 44 14.86 2.56 0.75
C ASP A 44 13.46 2.82 0.18
N GLU A 45 12.88 1.85 -0.54
CA GLU A 45 11.52 1.98 -1.08
C GLU A 45 10.58 0.88 -0.56
N VAL A 46 9.30 1.22 -0.46
CA VAL A 46 8.20 0.29 -0.27
C VAL A 46 7.17 0.55 -1.35
N GLU A 47 6.78 -0.52 -2.03
CA GLU A 47 5.76 -0.51 -3.06
C GLU A 47 4.47 -1.13 -2.52
N ILE A 48 3.36 -0.45 -2.77
CA ILE A 48 2.03 -0.81 -2.31
C ILE A 48 1.13 -0.82 -3.53
N VAL A 49 0.35 -1.88 -3.72
CA VAL A 49 -0.75 -1.88 -4.68
C VAL A 49 -2.02 -2.16 -3.89
N ALA A 50 -2.98 -1.26 -3.98
CA ALA A 50 -4.24 -1.36 -3.26
C ALA A 50 -5.42 -1.12 -4.21
N ALA A 51 -6.52 -1.79 -3.92
CA ALA A 51 -7.76 -1.77 -4.66
C ALA A 51 -8.92 -1.50 -3.70
N GLY A 52 -9.80 -0.58 -4.07
CA GLY A 52 -11.00 -0.25 -3.29
C GLY A 52 -11.57 1.12 -3.68
N ALA A 53 -12.38 1.71 -2.80
CA ALA A 53 -12.96 3.03 -3.05
C ALA A 53 -11.88 4.12 -3.12
N ALA A 54 -12.06 5.10 -4.01
CA ALA A 54 -11.14 6.22 -4.19
C ALA A 54 -10.79 6.93 -2.86
N GLU A 55 -11.81 7.20 -2.04
CA GLU A 55 -11.65 7.86 -0.73
C GLU A 55 -10.78 7.03 0.24
N SER A 56 -10.92 5.71 0.20
CA SER A 56 -10.11 4.79 1.01
C SER A 56 -8.67 4.75 0.51
N LEU A 57 -8.45 4.81 -0.81
CA LEU A 57 -7.11 4.89 -1.40
C LEU A 57 -6.42 6.23 -1.09
N ASP A 58 -7.16 7.33 -1.10
CA ASP A 58 -6.65 8.65 -0.71
C ASP A 58 -6.26 8.69 0.77
N GLU A 59 -7.08 8.09 1.63
CA GLU A 59 -6.76 7.98 3.05
C GLU A 59 -5.56 7.07 3.30
N LEU A 60 -5.45 5.95 2.58
CA LEU A 60 -4.25 5.11 2.62
C LEU A 60 -3.01 5.90 2.19
N ALA A 61 -3.11 6.75 1.16
CA ALA A 61 -2.00 7.59 0.72
C ALA A 61 -1.55 8.58 1.82
N ARG A 62 -2.49 9.22 2.52
CA ARG A 62 -2.18 10.11 3.65
C ARG A 62 -1.48 9.35 4.79
N LEU A 63 -2.00 8.18 5.15
CA LEU A 63 -1.39 7.33 6.18
C LEU A 63 0.00 6.84 5.74
N ALA A 64 0.17 6.51 4.46
CA ALA A 64 1.45 6.10 3.90
C ALA A 64 2.49 7.23 3.91
N ARG A 65 2.09 8.50 3.70
CA ARG A 65 2.99 9.66 3.86
C ARG A 65 3.40 9.86 5.32
N ARG A 66 2.50 9.61 6.27
CA ARG A 66 2.80 9.71 7.70
C ARG A 66 3.72 8.58 8.18
N GLY A 67 3.43 7.36 7.75
CA GLY A 67 4.12 6.15 8.21
C GLY A 67 3.94 5.86 9.71
N PRO A 68 4.54 4.75 10.21
CA PRO A 68 4.69 4.51 11.63
C PRO A 68 5.67 5.51 12.29
N PRO A 69 5.67 5.67 13.63
CA PRO A 69 6.49 6.67 14.34
C PRO A 69 8.00 6.61 14.05
N ALA A 70 8.51 5.43 13.70
CA ALA A 70 9.92 5.22 13.39
C ALA A 70 10.26 5.38 11.90
N ALA A 71 9.25 5.54 11.03
CA ALA A 71 9.46 5.73 9.60
C ALA A 71 9.61 7.21 9.25
N GLN A 72 10.39 7.47 8.21
CA GLN A 72 10.50 8.79 7.62
C GLN A 72 10.32 8.66 6.11
N VAL A 73 9.17 9.11 5.63
CA VAL A 73 8.82 9.07 4.21
C VAL A 73 9.20 10.42 3.61
N ASN A 74 10.17 10.40 2.71
CA ASN A 74 10.64 11.59 2.00
C ASN A 74 9.71 11.89 0.83
N ASP A 75 9.34 10.85 0.07
CA ASP A 75 8.47 10.97 -1.09
C ASP A 75 7.42 9.86 -1.11
N LEU A 76 6.22 10.19 -1.59
CA LEU A 76 5.18 9.22 -1.93
C LEU A 76 4.67 9.52 -3.34
N PHE A 77 4.98 8.60 -4.25
CA PHE A 77 4.44 8.58 -5.60
C PHE A 77 3.18 7.73 -5.63
N SER A 78 2.17 8.18 -6.37
CA SER A 78 0.92 7.46 -6.57
C SER A 78 0.54 7.50 -8.04
N GLU A 79 0.22 6.34 -8.61
CA GLU A 79 -0.21 6.22 -10.00
C GLU A 79 -1.40 5.26 -10.12
N PRO A 80 -2.32 5.48 -11.08
CA PRO A 80 -3.34 4.49 -11.41
C PRO A 80 -2.69 3.15 -11.76
N ALA A 81 -3.31 2.07 -11.30
CA ALA A 81 -2.86 0.71 -11.58
C ALA A 81 -4.04 -0.15 -12.04
N ASP A 82 -3.75 -1.38 -12.45
CA ASP A 82 -4.74 -2.31 -12.98
C ASP A 82 -4.72 -3.65 -12.24
N LYS A 83 -5.57 -4.58 -12.69
CA LYS A 83 -5.67 -5.92 -12.12
C LYS A 83 -4.38 -6.73 -12.31
N ALA A 84 -3.60 -6.45 -13.36
CA ALA A 84 -2.33 -7.13 -13.58
C ALA A 84 -1.34 -6.78 -12.46
N ASN A 85 -1.24 -5.49 -12.09
CA ASN A 85 -0.43 -5.02 -10.98
C ASN A 85 -0.89 -5.60 -9.64
N LEU A 86 -2.20 -5.72 -9.43
CA LEU A 86 -2.75 -6.36 -8.24
C LEU A 86 -2.35 -7.85 -8.13
N ALA A 87 -2.27 -8.56 -9.25
CA ALA A 87 -1.89 -9.97 -9.30
C ALA A 87 -0.37 -10.22 -9.14
N LEU A 88 0.50 -9.23 -9.41
CA LEU A 88 1.96 -9.38 -9.36
C LEU A 88 2.49 -9.66 -7.93
N GLY A 89 1.89 -9.06 -6.90
CA GLY A 89 2.31 -9.27 -5.52
C GLY A 89 2.13 -10.70 -5.04
N ASN A 90 1.11 -11.39 -5.55
CA ASN A 90 0.81 -12.78 -5.20
C ASN A 90 1.78 -13.78 -5.84
N LYS A 91 2.44 -13.42 -6.95
CA LYS A 91 3.35 -14.32 -7.69
C LYS A 91 4.78 -14.35 -7.16
N THR A 92 5.21 -13.31 -6.45
CA THR A 92 6.64 -13.13 -6.10
C THR A 92 6.99 -13.58 -4.68
N GLY A 93 6.02 -13.91 -3.82
CA GLY A 93 6.26 -14.37 -2.44
C GLY A 93 6.94 -13.34 -1.51
N ALA A 94 7.37 -12.19 -2.04
CA ALA A 94 8.12 -11.16 -1.34
C ALA A 94 7.23 -10.08 -0.70
N GLY A 95 5.93 -10.08 -1.01
CA GLY A 95 4.96 -9.12 -0.52
C GLY A 95 4.03 -9.70 0.55
N MET A 96 3.63 -8.86 1.51
CA MET A 96 2.57 -9.19 2.45
C MET A 96 1.22 -8.89 1.79
N ALA A 97 0.39 -9.92 1.63
CA ALA A 97 -0.96 -9.77 1.10
C ALA A 97 -1.85 -9.02 2.09
N VAL A 98 -2.58 -8.05 1.57
CA VAL A 98 -3.64 -7.32 2.26
C VAL A 98 -4.94 -7.81 1.66
N ALA A 99 -5.58 -8.78 2.31
CA ALA A 99 -6.98 -9.06 2.05
C ALA A 99 -7.79 -8.29 3.09
N ALA A 100 -8.72 -7.45 2.66
CA ALA A 100 -9.84 -7.07 3.51
C ALA A 100 -10.57 -8.38 3.86
N SER A 101 -10.70 -8.68 5.15
CA SER A 101 -11.54 -9.81 5.58
C SER A 101 -12.98 -9.45 5.19
N VAL A 102 -13.51 -10.22 4.23
CA VAL A 102 -14.92 -10.21 3.86
C VAL A 102 -15.78 -10.73 5.01
#